data_AF-A0A1U8HXK3-F1
#
_entry.id   AF-A0A1U8HXK3-F1
#
_cell.length_a   1.000
_cell.length_b   1.000
_cell.length_c   1.000
_cell.angle_alpha   90.00
_cell.angle_beta   90.00
_cell.angle_gamma   90.00
#
_symmetry.space_group_name_H-M   'P 1'
#
loop_
_entity.id
_entity.type
_entity.pdbx_description
1 polymer ?
#
loop_
_entity_poly.entity_id
_entity_poly.type
_entity_poly.pdbx_seq_one_letter_code
_entity_poly.pdbx_strand_id
1 'polypeptide(L)' 'MLASEGIKRVELGRDEFEKRVWEWKEKFRPRILIDVNKIDMTTTVLGFKISMPIMIASTAMQKMAHPQGMNVLVF' A
#
# COMPACT_ATOMS: atom_id res chain seq x y z
N MET A 1 -11.14 6.22 3.62
CA MET A 1 -10.75 7.50 2.95
C MET A 1 -11.97 7.94 2.18
N LEU A 2 -12.35 9.22 2.15
CA LEU A 2 -13.65 9.68 1.66
C LEU A 2 -14.17 8.97 0.37
N ALA A 3 -13.28 8.68 -0.59
CA ALA A 3 -13.60 7.90 -1.80
C ALA A 3 -13.97 6.42 -1.57
N SER A 4 -13.36 5.73 -0.61
CA SER A 4 -13.70 4.34 -0.22
C SER A 4 -15.02 4.24 0.54
N GLU A 5 -15.49 5.35 1.10
CA GLU A 5 -16.75 5.44 1.86
C GLU A 5 -17.88 6.05 1.01
N GLY A 6 -17.60 6.43 -0.24
CA GLY A 6 -18.58 7.03 -1.16
C GLY A 6 -19.02 8.46 -0.77
N ILE A 7 -18.39 9.08 0.23
CA ILE A 7 -18.75 10.40 0.74
C ILE A 7 -18.08 11.47 -0.11
N LYS A 8 -18.87 12.35 -0.71
CA LYS A 8 -18.33 13.50 -1.45
C LYS A 8 -17.90 14.58 -0.46
N ARG A 9 -16.77 15.23 -0.73
CA ARG A 9 -16.26 16.34 0.12
C ARG A 9 -17.27 17.47 0.34
N VAL A 10 -18.19 17.68 -0.61
CA VAL A 10 -19.22 18.73 -0.56
C VAL A 10 -20.34 18.40 0.43
N GLU A 11 -20.54 17.11 0.73
CA GLU A 11 -21.54 16.62 1.68
C GLU A 11 -20.99 16.62 3.12
N LEU A 12 -19.69 16.83 3.28
CA LEU A 12 -19.00 16.77 4.57
C LEU A 12 -18.97 18.16 5.22
N GLY A 13 -19.50 18.28 6.44
CA GLY A 13 -19.41 19.49 7.24
C GLY A 13 -17.97 19.83 7.65
N ARG A 14 -17.70 21.12 7.93
CA ARG A 14 -16.37 21.63 8.30
C ARG A 14 -15.76 20.90 9.50
N ASP A 15 -16.55 20.67 10.54
CA ASP A 15 -16.07 20.05 11.79
C ASP A 15 -15.72 18.57 11.60
N GLU A 16 -16.54 17.85 10.83
CA GLU A 16 -16.27 16.45 10.51
C GLU A 16 -15.04 16.32 9.59
N PHE A 17 -14.87 17.25 8.65
CA PHE A 17 -13.67 17.33 7.83
C PHE A 17 -12.42 17.54 8.68
N GLU A 18 -12.42 18.53 9.58
CA GLU A 18 -11.28 18.82 10.46
C GLU A 18 -10.93 17.61 11.33
N LYS A 19 -11.93 16.99 11.96
CA LYS A 19 -11.72 15.77 12.77
C LYS A 19 -11.00 14.68 11.99
N ARG A 20 -11.47 14.35 10.78
CA ARG A 20 -10.89 13.30 9.94
C ARG A 20 -9.48 13.65 9.45
N VAL A 21 -9.19 14.93 9.17
CA VAL A 21 -7.84 15.38 8.82
C VAL A 21 -6.89 15.18 10.00
N TRP A 22 -7.32 15.52 11.22
CA TRP A 22 -6.51 15.31 12.42
C TRP A 22 -6.26 13.82 12.70
N GLU A 23 -7.29 12.97 12.61
CA GLU A 23 -7.16 11.51 12.73
C GLU A 23 -6.20 10.95 11.67
N TRP A 24 -6.29 11.42 10.43
CA TRP A 24 -5.38 11.02 9.35
C TRP A 24 -3.94 11.42 9.66
N LYS A 25 -3.73 12.66 10.13
CA LYS A 25 -2.42 13.17 10.50
C LYS A 25 -1.80 12.35 11.63
N GLU A 26 -2.59 11.95 12.62
CA GLU A 26 -2.15 11.12 13.74
C GLU A 26 -1.84 9.67 13.30
N LYS A 27 -2.67 9.09 12.45
CA LYS A 27 -2.48 7.71 11.96
C LYS A 27 -1.23 7.55 11.11
N PHE A 28 -1.04 8.45 10.14
CA PHE A 28 0.04 8.31 9.15
C PHE A 28 1.32 9.05 9.53
N ARG A 29 1.25 10.03 10.44
CA ARG A 29 2.37 10.89 10.88
C ARG A 29 3.35 11.23 9.75
N PRO A 30 2.85 11.85 8.66
CA PRO A 30 3.68 12.13 7.51
C PRO A 30 4.81 13.09 7.88
N ARG A 31 6.00 12.88 7.32
CA ARG A 31 7.12 13.81 7.44
C ARG A 31 7.00 14.87 6.35
N ILE A 32 6.95 16.14 6.73
CA ILE A 32 6.78 17.28 5.81
C ILE A 32 8.17 17.77 5.37
N LEU A 33 8.29 18.31 4.16
CA LEU A 33 9.55 18.77 3.54
C LEU A 33 10.59 17.67 3.25
N ILE A 34 10.16 16.42 3.06
CA ILE A 34 11.02 15.35 2.53
C ILE A 34 10.81 15.24 1.03
N ASP A 35 11.89 15.28 0.26
CA ASP A 35 11.84 15.01 -1.18
C ASP A 35 11.49 13.53 -1.43
N VAL A 36 10.41 13.33 -2.17
CA VAL A 36 9.88 12.01 -2.55
C VAL A 36 9.87 11.83 -4.08
N ASN A 37 10.67 12.62 -4.82
CA ASN A 37 10.76 12.54 -6.28
C ASN A 37 11.21 11.15 -6.77
N LYS A 38 12.09 10.49 -6.01
CA LYS A 38 12.59 9.13 -6.30
C LYS A 38 12.41 8.24 -5.08
N ILE A 39 11.69 7.14 -5.26
CA ILE A 39 11.46 6.13 -4.22
C ILE A 39 12.13 4.83 -4.69
N ASP A 40 13.17 4.43 -3.96
CA ASP A 40 13.79 3.12 -4.15
C ASP A 40 13.05 2.09 -3.27
N MET A 41 12.45 1.10 -3.92
CA MET A 41 11.75 0.01 -3.24
C MET A 41 12.62 -1.25 -3.16
N THR A 42 13.85 -1.23 -3.68
CA THR A 42 14.72 -2.40 -3.60
C THR A 42 15.12 -2.68 -2.15
N THR A 43 15.22 -3.96 -1.81
CA THR A 43 15.67 -4.38 -0.48
C THR A 43 16.41 -5.71 -0.57
N THR A 44 17.07 -6.09 0.51
CA THR A 44 17.76 -7.38 0.61
C THR A 44 17.06 -8.23 1.65
N VAL A 45 16.62 -9.42 1.25
CA VAL A 45 15.99 -10.41 2.14
C VAL A 45 16.87 -11.66 2.13
N LEU A 46 17.37 -12.07 3.31
CA LEU A 46 18.22 -13.26 3.48
C LEU A 46 19.44 -13.30 2.52
N GLY A 47 19.99 -12.13 2.17
CA GLY A 47 21.13 -12.01 1.23
C GLY A 47 20.75 -11.89 -0.24
N PHE A 48 19.48 -12.04 -0.60
CA PHE A 48 18.98 -11.84 -1.97
C PHE A 48 18.47 -10.43 -2.17
N LYS A 49 18.97 -9.75 -3.21
CA LYS A 49 18.47 -8.44 -3.61
C LYS A 49 17.17 -8.61 -4.39
N ILE A 50 16.08 -8.00 -3.91
CA ILE A 50 14.76 -8.01 -4.53
C ILE A 50 14.36 -6.59 -4.96
N SER A 51 13.50 -6.51 -5.98
CA SER A 51 13.07 -5.25 -6.61
C SER A 51 12.11 -4.43 -5.74
N MET A 52 11.37 -5.10 -4.85
CA MET A 52 10.32 -4.52 -4.01
C MET A 52 10.17 -5.32 -2.71
N PRO A 53 9.77 -4.74 -1.56
CA PRO A 53 9.71 -5.44 -0.28
C PRO A 53 8.40 -6.24 -0.14
N ILE A 54 8.01 -6.98 -1.18
CA ILE A 54 6.79 -7.79 -1.24
C ILE A 54 7.18 -9.17 -1.75
N MET A 55 6.70 -10.21 -1.07
CA MET A 55 6.97 -11.60 -1.43
C MET A 55 5.68 -12.42 -1.36
N ILE A 56 5.62 -13.49 -2.15
CA ILE A 56 4.53 -14.45 -2.12
C ILE A 56 4.82 -15.48 -1.04
N ALA A 57 3.90 -15.61 -0.08
CA ALA A 57 3.97 -16.69 0.91
C ALA A 57 3.82 -18.05 0.21
N SER A 58 4.52 -19.07 0.69
CA SER A 58 4.39 -20.43 0.15
C SER A 58 2.96 -20.92 0.30
N THR A 59 2.27 -21.19 -0.82
CA THR A 59 0.90 -21.69 -0.84
C THR A 59 0.79 -22.94 -1.71
N ALA A 60 0.00 -23.93 -1.25
CA ALA A 60 -0.33 -25.10 -2.06
C ALA A 60 -1.37 -24.77 -3.13
N MET A 61 -1.45 -25.58 -4.19
CA MET A 61 -2.53 -25.56 -5.19
C MET A 61 -2.66 -24.28 -6.04
N GLN A 62 -1.58 -23.54 -6.28
CA GLN A 62 -1.58 -22.37 -7.18
C GLN A 62 -2.04 -22.69 -8.61
N LYS A 63 -1.95 -23.97 -9.03
CA LYS A 63 -2.48 -24.46 -10.31
C LYS A 63 -4.01 -24.38 -10.46
N MET A 64 -4.76 -24.23 -9.35
CA MET A 64 -6.21 -24.03 -9.40
C MET A 64 -6.58 -22.62 -9.87
N ALA A 65 -5.72 -21.62 -9.62
CA ALA A 65 -5.94 -20.25 -10.06
C ALA A 65 -5.42 -20.01 -11.50
N HIS A 66 -4.40 -20.75 -11.92
CA HIS A 66 -3.84 -20.62 -13.26
C HIS A 66 -3.10 -21.91 -13.68
N PRO A 67 -3.21 -22.40 -14.94
CA PRO A 67 -2.58 -23.66 -15.37
C PRO A 67 -1.06 -23.70 -15.17
N GLN A 68 -0.37 -22.57 -15.38
CA GLN A 68 1.06 -22.41 -15.11
C GLN A 68 1.41 -22.03 -13.66
N GLY A 69 0.42 -21.96 -12.74
CA GLY A 69 0.49 -21.68 -11.30
C GLY A 69 1.80 -21.07 -10.79
N MET A 70 2.75 -21.93 -10.41
CA MET A 70 4.03 -21.57 -9.82
C MET A 70 4.91 -20.69 -10.71
N ASN A 71 4.87 -20.87 -12.03
CA ASN A 71 5.80 -20.23 -12.97
C ASN A 71 5.41 -18.78 -13.32
N VAL A 72 4.19 -18.36 -12.99
CA VAL A 72 3.70 -17.00 -13.26
C VAL A 72 3.94 -16.06 -12.08
N LEU A 73 4.30 -16.63 -10.92
CA LEU A 73 4.39 -15.95 -9.64
C LEU A 73 5.85 -15.75 -9.21
N VAL A 74 6.66 -15.17 -10.10
CA VAL A 74 8.05 -14.79 -9.81
C VAL A 74 8.16 -13.27 -9.94
N PHE A 75 8.46 -12.60 -8.83
CA PHE A 75 8.73 -11.15 -8.74
C PHE A 75 10.22 -10.88 -8.61
#